data_AF-A0AAX2UH74-F1
#
_entry.id   AF-A0AAX2UH74-F1
#
_cell.length_a   1.000
_cell.length_b   1.000
_cell.length_c   1.000
_cell.angle_alpha   90.00
_cell.angle_beta   90.00
_cell.angle_gamma   90.00
#
_symmetry.space_group_name_H-M   'P 1'
#
loop_
_entity.id
_entity.type
_entity.pdbx_description
1 polymer ?
#
loop_
_entity_poly.entity_id
_entity_poly.type
_entity_poly.pdbx_seq_one_letter_code
_entity_poly.pdbx_strand_id
1 'polypeptide(L)'
;MKKNLALLGAFALFFSACSSEISDEVVKKYEQSLNEVVKEQLKEFTTSEEIEVKLKDFTCKADKAYIECNSPDFSLNSSGTPIFSAKNIKLRSNEIYTENNASGLISYKDYYAHLFSKNDKLETSVNLESLKLSDESIRQVENNSKALINDEKIAKLMQELSQDNYNVAFNLLTTKDGGNVNYNYSYKIGNDKENFISASLEGGIKEEVFKALDELEIKFDTDKLIVNEKSLVNFNNDSSKSIEAILKQSMVKNFKLDINLQTKDAFAPYINMAKSSLEVLQNQNTNEEQSLLYSKTLELINDISKNPLYKLNLALDFKDIPLSEFNTLKESGVEKITINGKDFSDILKTINQLSQIGMMVP
;
A
#
# COMPACT_ATOMS: atom_id res chain seq x y z
N MET A 1 18.69 -2.66 7.98
CA MET A 1 17.29 -2.61 7.50
C MET A 1 16.60 -1.29 7.90
N LYS A 2 17.15 -0.12 7.53
CA LYS A 2 16.51 1.21 7.80
C LYS A 2 16.23 2.02 6.51
N LYS A 3 16.68 1.56 5.33
CA LYS A 3 16.58 2.31 4.07
C LYS A 3 15.27 2.08 3.30
N ASN A 4 14.63 0.93 3.48
CA ASN A 4 13.54 0.45 2.62
C ASN A 4 12.22 1.23 2.74
N LEU A 5 12.11 2.20 3.65
CA LEU A 5 10.91 3.06 3.81
C LEU A 5 10.85 4.23 2.81
N ALA A 6 11.94 4.55 2.11
CA ALA A 6 11.99 5.66 1.16
C ALA A 6 11.02 5.51 -0.03
N LEU A 7 10.67 4.26 -0.40
CA LEU A 7 9.94 3.96 -1.63
C LEU A 7 8.43 4.27 -1.61
N LEU A 8 7.84 4.56 -0.44
CA LEU A 8 6.39 4.70 -0.27
C LEU A 8 5.90 6.15 -0.08
N GLY A 9 6.80 7.12 0.04
CA GLY A 9 6.45 8.53 0.31
C GLY A 9 6.28 9.43 -0.92
N ALA A 10 6.48 8.91 -2.14
CA ALA A 10 6.80 9.73 -3.32
C ALA A 10 5.62 10.24 -4.16
N PHE A 11 4.36 9.93 -3.80
CA PHE A 11 3.24 9.96 -4.75
C PHE A 11 1.88 10.35 -4.14
N ALA A 12 1.50 11.64 -4.09
CA ALA A 12 0.15 12.14 -3.72
C ALA A 12 -0.31 13.28 -4.70
N LEU A 13 -1.39 14.06 -4.48
CA LEU A 13 -1.64 15.45 -5.02
C LEU A 13 -1.80 15.63 -6.58
N PHE A 14 -2.84 16.20 -7.27
CA PHE A 14 -4.01 17.15 -7.17
C PHE A 14 -5.32 16.55 -7.85
N PHE A 15 -6.41 17.11 -8.47
CA PHE A 15 -6.93 18.42 -8.94
C PHE A 15 -8.49 18.52 -8.87
N SER A 16 -9.03 19.73 -8.65
CA SER A 16 -10.06 20.43 -9.47
C SER A 16 -9.93 21.95 -9.20
N ALA A 17 -10.13 22.90 -10.12
CA ALA A 17 -10.71 22.87 -11.47
C ALA A 17 -9.99 23.82 -12.47
N CYS A 18 -10.36 23.75 -13.77
CA CYS A 18 -10.01 24.70 -14.85
C CYS A 18 -8.55 25.20 -14.91
N SER A 19 -7.61 24.30 -15.20
CA SER A 19 -6.20 24.66 -15.42
C SER A 19 -5.96 25.43 -16.72
N SER A 20 -5.07 26.41 -16.66
CA SER A 20 -4.19 26.72 -17.79
C SER A 20 -3.30 25.51 -18.08
N GLU A 21 -3.07 25.22 -19.36
CA GLU A 21 -2.28 24.07 -19.79
C GLU A 21 -0.85 24.11 -19.20
N ILE A 22 -0.36 22.98 -18.68
CA ILE A 22 0.97 22.88 -18.06
C ILE A 22 2.02 23.00 -19.16
N SER A 23 2.92 23.98 -19.05
CA SER A 23 3.95 24.23 -20.06
C SER A 23 4.95 23.09 -20.19
N ASP A 24 5.41 22.82 -21.41
CA ASP A 24 6.41 21.78 -21.71
C ASP A 24 7.70 21.91 -20.87
N GLU A 25 8.10 23.12 -20.50
CA GLU A 25 9.25 23.37 -19.61
C GLU A 25 9.07 22.74 -18.22
N VAL A 26 7.88 22.90 -17.63
CA VAL A 26 7.50 22.26 -16.36
C VAL A 26 7.41 20.74 -16.53
N VAL A 27 6.79 20.25 -17.62
CA VAL A 27 6.75 18.81 -17.92
C VAL A 27 8.16 18.23 -18.00
N LYS A 28 9.11 18.92 -18.65
CA LYS A 28 10.50 18.47 -18.76
C LYS A 28 11.30 18.59 -17.48
N LYS A 29 11.06 19.59 -16.63
CA LYS A 29 11.66 19.64 -15.29
C LYS A 29 11.25 18.43 -14.43
N TYR A 30 9.96 18.08 -14.46
CA TYR A 30 9.44 16.88 -13.78
C TYR A 30 9.95 15.58 -14.40
N GLU A 31 10.04 15.48 -15.73
CA GLU A 31 10.63 14.33 -16.43
C GLU A 31 12.10 14.11 -16.05
N GLN A 32 12.89 15.18 -15.96
CA GLN A 32 14.30 15.12 -15.56
C GLN A 32 14.45 14.68 -14.10
N SER A 33 13.78 15.37 -13.16
CA SER A 33 13.84 15.04 -11.74
C SER A 33 13.41 13.59 -11.45
N LEU A 34 12.28 13.14 -12.03
CA LEU A 34 11.81 11.76 -11.92
C LEU A 34 12.88 10.75 -12.38
N ASN A 35 13.48 10.97 -13.55
CA ASN A 35 14.48 10.07 -14.09
C ASN A 35 15.79 10.07 -13.31
N GLU A 36 16.21 11.21 -12.76
CA GLU A 36 17.41 11.30 -11.90
C GLU A 36 17.21 10.58 -10.57
N VAL A 37 16.10 10.87 -9.86
CA VAL A 37 15.75 10.23 -8.58
C VAL A 37 15.60 8.71 -8.76
N VAL A 38 14.91 8.26 -9.81
CA VAL A 38 14.77 6.83 -10.12
C VAL A 38 16.13 6.18 -10.38
N LYS A 39 17.02 6.83 -11.16
CA LYS A 39 18.39 6.30 -11.41
C LYS A 39 19.24 6.25 -10.15
N GLU A 40 19.05 7.16 -9.20
CA GLU A 40 19.74 7.12 -7.91
C GLU A 40 19.21 6.01 -6.99
N GLN A 41 17.89 5.92 -6.83
CA GLN A 41 17.25 4.86 -6.04
C GLN A 41 17.57 3.46 -6.58
N LEU A 42 17.60 3.29 -7.92
CA LEU A 42 18.02 2.01 -8.51
C LEU A 42 19.49 1.68 -8.25
N LYS A 43 20.41 2.65 -8.26
CA LYS A 43 21.82 2.41 -7.89
C LYS A 43 21.94 1.93 -6.44
N GLU A 44 21.18 2.50 -5.50
CA GLU A 44 21.16 2.00 -4.12
C GLU A 44 20.61 0.57 -4.04
N PHE A 45 19.56 0.27 -4.80
CA PHE A 45 18.89 -1.03 -4.77
C PHE A 45 19.71 -2.16 -5.41
N THR A 46 20.40 -1.90 -6.52
CA THR A 46 21.27 -2.87 -7.20
C THR A 46 22.72 -2.85 -6.66
N THR A 47 22.91 -2.60 -5.35
CA THR A 47 24.24 -2.63 -4.72
C THR A 47 24.74 -4.05 -4.43
N SER A 48 23.90 -5.08 -4.53
CA SER A 48 24.29 -6.48 -4.62
C SER A 48 24.24 -6.96 -6.07
N GLU A 49 25.27 -7.72 -6.49
CA GLU A 49 25.35 -8.32 -7.84
C GLU A 49 24.20 -9.31 -8.14
N GLU A 50 23.46 -9.71 -7.09
CA GLU A 50 22.33 -10.64 -7.14
C GLU A 50 21.04 -10.05 -7.71
N ILE A 51 20.90 -8.73 -7.87
CA ILE A 51 19.64 -8.09 -8.33
C ILE A 51 19.92 -7.02 -9.40
N GLU A 52 19.27 -7.15 -10.56
CA GLU A 52 19.31 -6.20 -11.66
C GLU A 52 17.90 -5.69 -11.99
N VAL A 53 17.73 -4.37 -11.97
CA VAL A 53 16.50 -3.71 -12.43
C VAL A 53 16.72 -3.12 -13.82
N LYS A 54 15.97 -3.62 -14.82
CA LYS A 54 15.89 -3.02 -16.15
C LYS A 54 14.67 -2.11 -16.20
N LEU A 55 14.91 -0.80 -16.23
CA LEU A 55 13.89 0.25 -16.35
C LEU A 55 14.39 1.28 -17.37
N LYS A 56 13.53 1.67 -18.31
CA LYS A 56 13.83 2.75 -19.26
C LYS A 56 13.49 4.11 -18.65
N ASP A 57 14.08 5.17 -19.20
CA ASP A 57 13.70 6.52 -18.83
C ASP A 57 12.21 6.76 -19.09
N PHE A 58 11.53 7.39 -18.13
CA PHE A 58 10.16 7.86 -18.27
C PHE A 58 10.11 8.99 -19.30
N THR A 59 9.15 8.92 -20.22
CA THR A 59 8.74 10.05 -21.05
C THR A 59 7.44 10.63 -20.48
N CYS A 60 7.39 11.95 -20.28
CA CYS A 60 6.27 12.65 -19.66
C CYS A 60 5.56 13.61 -20.64
N LYS A 61 4.27 13.85 -20.38
CA LYS A 61 3.40 14.80 -21.10
C LYS A 61 2.44 15.46 -20.11
N ALA A 62 1.85 16.58 -20.48
CA ALA A 62 0.67 17.11 -19.80
C ALA A 62 -0.59 16.28 -20.13
N ASP A 63 -1.47 16.11 -19.15
CA ASP A 63 -2.86 15.65 -19.29
C ASP A 63 -3.76 16.65 -18.55
N LYS A 64 -4.04 17.79 -19.22
CA LYS A 64 -4.81 18.98 -18.77
C LYS A 64 -4.20 19.70 -17.56
N ALA A 65 -4.13 18.96 -16.48
CA ALA A 65 -3.96 19.36 -15.09
C ALA A 65 -3.01 18.41 -14.35
N TYR A 66 -2.73 17.24 -14.96
CA TYR A 66 -1.80 16.20 -14.50
C TYR A 66 -0.56 16.17 -15.39
N ILE A 67 0.54 15.63 -14.87
CA ILE A 67 1.64 15.09 -15.67
C ILE A 67 1.46 13.57 -15.70
N GLU A 68 1.45 13.00 -16.90
CA GLU A 68 1.44 11.55 -17.13
C GLU A 68 2.80 11.14 -17.72
N CYS A 69 3.50 10.26 -17.01
CA CYS A 69 4.81 9.72 -17.36
C CYS A 69 4.71 8.21 -17.60
N ASN A 70 5.29 7.72 -18.70
CA ASN A 70 5.32 6.30 -19.03
C ASN A 70 6.75 5.81 -19.25
N SER A 71 7.13 4.69 -18.60
CA SER A 71 8.34 3.92 -18.90
C SER A 71 7.96 2.52 -19.38
N PRO A 72 8.34 2.10 -20.61
CA PRO A 72 8.01 0.79 -21.15
C PRO A 72 9.07 -0.29 -20.83
N ASP A 73 8.67 -1.55 -20.97
CA ASP A 73 9.55 -2.74 -20.92
C ASP A 73 10.36 -2.90 -19.62
N PHE A 74 9.68 -2.77 -18.47
CA PHE A 74 10.28 -2.99 -17.16
C PHE A 74 10.52 -4.48 -16.87
N SER A 75 11.68 -4.83 -16.31
CA SER A 75 11.92 -6.17 -15.74
C SER A 75 12.82 -6.17 -14.49
N LEU A 76 12.54 -7.11 -13.59
CA LEU A 76 13.41 -7.45 -12.46
C LEU A 76 14.07 -8.81 -12.73
N ASN A 77 15.39 -8.86 -12.64
CA ASN A 77 16.17 -10.09 -12.79
C ASN A 77 17.00 -10.32 -11.50
N SER A 78 17.29 -11.57 -11.17
CA SER A 78 18.26 -11.94 -10.13
C SER A 78 19.36 -12.80 -10.72
N SER A 79 20.63 -12.41 -10.50
CA SER A 79 21.82 -13.07 -11.05
C SER A 79 21.70 -13.38 -12.56
N GLY A 80 21.15 -12.42 -13.32
CA GLY A 80 20.87 -12.54 -14.77
C GLY A 80 19.60 -13.33 -15.15
N THR A 81 18.95 -14.03 -14.21
CA THR A 81 17.70 -14.78 -14.44
C THR A 81 16.49 -13.87 -14.26
N PRO A 82 15.60 -13.70 -15.25
CA PRO A 82 14.40 -12.88 -15.10
C PRO A 82 13.45 -13.46 -14.03
N ILE A 83 12.91 -12.58 -13.17
CA ILE A 83 11.90 -12.95 -12.15
C ILE A 83 10.52 -12.54 -12.64
N PHE A 84 10.36 -11.27 -13.01
CA PHE A 84 9.11 -10.73 -13.53
C PHE A 84 9.34 -9.53 -14.46
N SER A 85 8.32 -9.21 -15.25
CA SER A 85 8.31 -8.09 -16.20
C SER A 85 6.95 -7.41 -16.22
N ALA A 86 6.90 -6.13 -16.57
CA ALA A 86 5.68 -5.37 -16.82
C ALA A 86 5.81 -4.58 -18.13
N LYS A 87 4.71 -4.46 -18.88
CA LYS A 87 4.69 -3.80 -20.19
C LYS A 87 4.98 -2.30 -20.09
N ASN A 88 4.36 -1.63 -19.11
CA ASN A 88 4.58 -0.23 -18.79
C ASN A 88 4.55 -0.02 -17.28
N ILE A 89 5.31 0.96 -16.81
CA ILE A 89 5.01 1.70 -15.57
C ILE A 89 4.45 3.07 -16.00
N LYS A 90 3.23 3.36 -15.56
CA LYS A 90 2.57 4.66 -15.74
C LYS A 90 2.43 5.38 -14.42
N LEU A 91 3.06 6.53 -14.30
CA LEU A 91 2.89 7.48 -13.20
C LEU A 91 1.97 8.59 -13.72
N ARG A 92 0.88 8.87 -13.02
CA ARG A 92 0.01 10.02 -13.32
C ARG A 92 -0.26 10.77 -12.02
N SER A 93 0.33 11.95 -11.94
CA SER A 93 0.43 12.81 -10.77
C SER A 93 0.02 14.22 -11.15
N ASN A 94 -0.26 15.06 -10.16
CA ASN A 94 -0.39 16.48 -10.37
C ASN A 94 0.37 17.34 -9.36
N GLU A 95 1.33 16.76 -8.62
CA GLU A 95 2.29 17.35 -7.64
C GLU A 95 3.15 18.52 -8.18
N ILE A 96 2.53 19.48 -8.90
CA ILE A 96 3.16 20.35 -9.89
C ILE A 96 3.34 21.76 -9.30
N TYR A 97 4.40 21.90 -8.52
CA TYR A 97 4.88 23.19 -8.04
C TYR A 97 5.35 24.04 -9.23
N THR A 98 4.80 25.25 -9.35
CA THR A 98 4.84 26.03 -10.59
C THR A 98 4.99 27.54 -10.36
N GLU A 99 5.90 27.94 -9.46
CA GLU A 99 6.22 29.36 -9.21
C GLU A 99 7.49 29.82 -9.92
N ASN A 100 7.39 30.94 -10.64
CA ASN A 100 8.46 31.47 -11.49
C ASN A 100 9.52 32.30 -10.73
N ASN A 101 9.38 32.53 -9.41
CA ASN A 101 10.20 33.49 -8.65
C ASN A 101 10.75 32.96 -7.31
N ALA A 102 10.46 31.71 -6.94
CA ALA A 102 10.89 31.12 -5.66
C ALA A 102 11.71 29.85 -5.90
N SER A 103 13.01 30.03 -6.16
CA SER A 103 14.03 28.98 -6.24
C SER A 103 14.67 28.73 -4.87
N GLY A 104 14.95 27.47 -4.53
CA GLY A 104 15.57 27.06 -3.27
C GLY A 104 14.63 26.26 -2.34
N LEU A 105 14.74 26.49 -1.03
CA LEU A 105 14.10 25.65 -0.01
C LEU A 105 12.87 26.35 0.62
N ILE A 106 11.70 25.73 0.49
CA ILE A 106 10.43 26.20 1.08
C ILE A 106 9.95 25.27 2.20
N SER A 107 9.05 25.75 3.08
CA SER A 107 8.43 24.85 4.06
C SER A 107 7.45 23.88 3.38
N TYR A 108 7.19 22.75 4.04
CA TYR A 108 6.10 21.88 3.60
C TYR A 108 4.72 22.53 3.74
N LYS A 109 4.57 23.53 4.63
CA LYS A 109 3.34 24.33 4.71
C LYS A 109 3.13 25.14 3.44
N ASP A 110 4.17 25.83 2.97
CA ASP A 110 4.13 26.67 1.77
C ASP A 110 3.96 25.83 0.50
N TYR A 111 4.63 24.68 0.43
CA TYR A 111 4.42 23.68 -0.62
C TYR A 111 2.94 23.28 -0.68
N TYR A 112 2.40 22.64 0.35
CA TYR A 112 1.00 22.19 0.36
C TYR A 112 0.00 23.36 0.21
N ALA A 113 0.32 24.56 0.69
CA ALA A 113 -0.51 25.75 0.47
C ALA A 113 -0.52 26.20 -1.00
N HIS A 114 0.64 26.26 -1.68
CA HIS A 114 0.70 26.50 -3.13
C HIS A 114 -0.13 25.47 -3.88
N LEU A 115 -0.04 24.19 -3.49
CA LEU A 115 -0.82 23.13 -4.14
C LEU A 115 -2.34 23.32 -3.93
N PHE A 116 -2.80 23.33 -2.68
CA PHE A 116 -4.23 23.54 -2.37
C PHE A 116 -4.78 24.89 -2.87
N SER A 117 -3.94 25.92 -3.09
CA SER A 117 -4.38 27.21 -3.65
C SER A 117 -4.86 27.12 -5.10
N LYS A 118 -4.36 26.13 -5.85
CA LYS A 118 -4.79 25.90 -7.23
C LYS A 118 -5.96 24.92 -7.26
N ASN A 119 -5.89 23.82 -6.49
CA ASN A 119 -6.80 22.71 -6.71
C ASN A 119 -7.29 21.96 -5.43
N ASP A 120 -8.58 21.63 -5.40
CA ASP A 120 -9.34 21.21 -4.19
C ASP A 120 -8.89 19.90 -3.52
N LYS A 121 -8.64 18.87 -4.34
CA LYS A 121 -8.34 17.48 -3.93
C LYS A 121 -7.01 17.00 -4.52
N LEU A 122 -6.42 15.98 -3.93
CA LEU A 122 -4.99 15.70 -4.04
C LEU A 122 -4.58 14.23 -4.38
N GLU A 123 -4.57 13.84 -5.67
CA GLU A 123 -4.32 12.48 -6.22
C GLU A 123 -2.93 12.25 -6.87
N THR A 124 -2.25 11.14 -6.59
CA THR A 124 -1.34 10.49 -7.59
C THR A 124 -1.72 9.03 -7.77
N SER A 125 -1.42 8.50 -8.95
CA SER A 125 -1.50 7.07 -9.28
C SER A 125 -0.21 6.55 -9.91
N VAL A 126 0.15 5.30 -9.60
CA VAL A 126 1.21 4.52 -10.25
C VAL A 126 0.65 3.16 -10.65
N ASN A 127 0.75 2.82 -11.94
CA ASN A 127 0.17 1.63 -12.52
C ASN A 127 1.24 0.81 -13.25
N LEU A 128 1.42 -0.46 -12.86
CA LEU A 128 2.20 -1.45 -13.59
C LEU A 128 1.23 -2.24 -14.48
N GLU A 129 1.34 -2.06 -15.80
CA GLU A 129 0.48 -2.74 -16.77
C GLU A 129 1.07 -4.09 -17.18
N SER A 130 0.23 -5.14 -17.17
CA SER A 130 0.60 -6.49 -17.62
C SER A 130 1.86 -7.04 -16.92
N LEU A 131 1.89 -6.95 -15.59
CA LEU A 131 2.85 -7.62 -14.72
C LEU A 131 2.71 -9.15 -14.89
N LYS A 132 3.82 -9.83 -15.19
CA LYS A 132 3.88 -11.29 -15.33
C LYS A 132 5.20 -11.85 -14.80
N LEU A 133 5.16 -13.06 -14.26
CA LEU A 133 6.35 -13.83 -13.90
C LEU A 133 7.11 -14.30 -15.15
N SER A 134 8.37 -14.71 -14.98
CA SER A 134 9.12 -15.44 -16.00
C SER A 134 8.75 -16.93 -16.03
N ASP A 135 8.99 -17.59 -17.17
CA ASP A 135 8.83 -19.05 -17.31
C ASP A 135 9.57 -19.84 -16.21
N GLU A 136 10.70 -19.33 -15.73
CA GLU A 136 11.51 -19.99 -14.72
C GLU A 136 10.94 -19.77 -13.30
N SER A 137 10.47 -18.56 -12.97
CA SER A 137 9.73 -18.32 -11.73
C SER A 137 8.40 -19.10 -11.70
N ILE A 138 7.72 -19.26 -12.85
CA ILE A 138 6.53 -20.11 -12.99
C ILE A 138 6.87 -21.57 -12.66
N ARG A 139 7.94 -22.14 -13.26
CA ARG A 139 8.41 -23.51 -12.95
C ARG A 139 8.77 -23.69 -11.48
N GLN A 140 9.39 -22.70 -10.86
CA GLN A 140 9.74 -22.75 -9.43
C GLN A 140 8.49 -22.77 -8.55
N VAL A 141 7.48 -21.95 -8.86
CA VAL A 141 6.16 -22.01 -8.18
C VAL A 141 5.49 -23.37 -8.40
N GLU A 142 5.49 -23.91 -9.61
CA GLU A 142 4.94 -25.23 -9.91
C GLU A 142 5.62 -26.36 -9.12
N ASN A 143 6.96 -26.39 -9.12
CA ASN A 143 7.74 -27.41 -8.43
C ASN A 143 7.54 -27.35 -6.91
N ASN A 144 7.59 -26.15 -6.33
CA ASN A 144 7.37 -25.94 -4.91
C ASN A 144 5.92 -26.30 -4.51
N SER A 145 4.92 -25.97 -5.33
CA SER A 145 3.52 -26.32 -5.08
C SER A 145 3.31 -27.83 -5.06
N LYS A 146 3.89 -28.56 -6.04
CA LYS A 146 3.84 -30.02 -6.10
C LYS A 146 4.53 -30.66 -4.88
N ALA A 147 5.71 -30.16 -4.50
CA ALA A 147 6.51 -30.70 -3.39
C ALA A 147 5.90 -30.44 -2.00
N LEU A 148 5.25 -29.30 -1.79
CA LEU A 148 4.74 -28.90 -0.47
C LEU A 148 3.28 -29.31 -0.21
N ILE A 149 2.43 -29.33 -1.25
CA ILE A 149 0.97 -29.43 -1.07
C ILE A 149 0.44 -30.84 -1.37
N ASN A 150 1.07 -31.57 -2.32
CA ASN A 150 0.70 -32.93 -2.73
C ASN A 150 -0.80 -33.10 -3.14
N ASP A 151 -1.45 -32.01 -3.58
CA ASP A 151 -2.81 -31.99 -4.14
C ASP A 151 -2.74 -31.44 -5.58
N GLU A 152 -3.21 -32.22 -6.55
CA GLU A 152 -3.15 -31.85 -7.97
C GLU A 152 -4.02 -30.65 -8.34
N LYS A 153 -5.16 -30.45 -7.66
CA LYS A 153 -6.05 -29.31 -7.92
C LYS A 153 -5.42 -28.02 -7.43
N ILE A 154 -4.84 -28.03 -6.23
CA ILE A 154 -4.16 -26.85 -5.69
C ILE A 154 -2.87 -26.57 -6.46
N ALA A 155 -2.07 -27.59 -6.79
CA ALA A 155 -0.89 -27.40 -7.65
C ALA A 155 -1.25 -26.81 -9.02
N LYS A 156 -2.36 -27.25 -9.63
CA LYS A 156 -2.90 -26.66 -10.86
C LYS A 156 -3.41 -25.22 -10.67
N LEU A 157 -4.11 -24.93 -9.57
CA LEU A 157 -4.56 -23.56 -9.28
C LEU A 157 -3.37 -22.61 -9.13
N MET A 158 -2.32 -23.01 -8.39
CA MET A 158 -1.09 -22.24 -8.23
C MET A 158 -0.36 -22.03 -9.57
N GLN A 159 -0.39 -23.01 -10.47
CA GLN A 159 0.12 -22.90 -11.84
C GLN A 159 -0.69 -21.90 -12.68
N GLU A 160 -2.03 -22.00 -12.66
CA GLU A 160 -2.90 -21.08 -13.41
C GLU A 160 -2.80 -19.63 -12.92
N LEU A 161 -2.56 -19.43 -11.61
CA LEU A 161 -2.34 -18.12 -11.00
C LEU A 161 -0.95 -17.54 -11.30
N SER A 162 0.09 -18.37 -11.38
CA SER A 162 1.47 -17.90 -11.66
C SER A 162 1.71 -17.57 -13.13
N GLN A 163 0.97 -18.23 -14.04
CA GLN A 163 1.00 -18.00 -15.48
C GLN A 163 0.16 -16.78 -15.94
N ASP A 164 -0.64 -16.19 -15.04
CA ASP A 164 -1.51 -15.05 -15.38
C ASP A 164 -0.76 -13.71 -15.44
N ASN A 165 -1.29 -12.80 -16.27
CA ASN A 165 -0.90 -11.39 -16.27
C ASN A 165 -1.79 -10.63 -15.28
N TYR A 166 -1.20 -9.73 -14.51
CA TYR A 166 -1.88 -8.87 -13.54
C TYR A 166 -1.64 -7.40 -13.88
N ASN A 167 -2.54 -6.53 -13.44
CA ASN A 167 -2.27 -5.10 -13.35
C ASN A 167 -2.14 -4.73 -11.88
N VAL A 168 -1.16 -3.88 -11.55
CA VAL A 168 -0.97 -3.35 -10.20
C VAL A 168 -1.20 -1.85 -10.21
N ALA A 169 -2.08 -1.36 -9.36
CA ALA A 169 -2.36 0.06 -9.17
C ALA A 169 -2.07 0.47 -7.72
N PHE A 170 -1.33 1.55 -7.56
CA PHE A 170 -1.21 2.31 -6.32
C PHE A 170 -1.85 3.67 -6.56
N ASN A 171 -2.71 4.15 -5.67
CA ASN A 171 -3.18 5.54 -5.73
C ASN A 171 -3.23 6.14 -4.33
N LEU A 172 -2.88 7.40 -4.20
CA LEU A 172 -3.03 8.17 -2.98
C LEU A 172 -3.84 9.42 -3.28
N LEU A 173 -5.06 9.47 -2.72
CA LEU A 173 -5.89 10.66 -2.66
C LEU A 173 -5.67 11.35 -1.31
N THR A 174 -5.53 12.66 -1.33
CA THR A 174 -5.41 13.55 -0.19
C THR A 174 -6.45 14.66 -0.34
N THR A 175 -6.89 15.29 0.75
CA THR A 175 -7.83 16.43 0.72
C THR A 175 -7.58 17.33 1.94
N LYS A 176 -8.01 18.60 1.87
CA LYS A 176 -7.97 19.52 3.01
C LYS A 176 -9.38 19.80 3.51
N ASP A 177 -9.61 19.53 4.79
CA ASP A 177 -10.88 19.84 5.46
C ASP A 177 -10.66 20.05 6.97
N GLY A 178 -11.39 20.98 7.58
CA GLY A 178 -11.42 21.20 9.03
C GLY A 178 -10.08 21.53 9.72
N GLY A 179 -9.04 21.92 8.99
CA GLY A 179 -7.67 22.08 9.52
C GLY A 179 -6.82 20.80 9.49
N ASN A 180 -7.32 19.75 8.84
CA ASN A 180 -6.62 18.49 8.59
C ASN A 180 -6.26 18.33 7.11
N VAL A 181 -5.14 17.67 6.86
CA VAL A 181 -4.77 17.06 5.58
C VAL A 181 -5.18 15.58 5.66
N ASN A 182 -6.36 15.25 5.13
CA ASN A 182 -6.88 13.88 5.09
C ASN A 182 -6.21 13.11 3.95
N TYR A 183 -5.98 11.80 4.13
CA TYR A 183 -5.38 10.93 3.12
C TYR A 183 -6.15 9.62 2.96
N ASN A 184 -6.02 8.99 1.78
CA ASN A 184 -6.50 7.67 1.43
C ASN A 184 -5.46 7.02 0.50
N TYR A 185 -4.63 6.15 1.07
CA TYR A 185 -3.74 5.27 0.31
C TYR A 185 -4.55 4.07 -0.18
N SER A 186 -4.36 3.68 -1.44
CA SER A 186 -5.00 2.51 -2.03
C SER A 186 -4.00 1.69 -2.85
N TYR A 187 -4.15 0.38 -2.79
CA TYR A 187 -3.39 -0.61 -3.55
C TYR A 187 -4.36 -1.62 -4.16
N LYS A 188 -4.10 -2.06 -5.38
CA LYS A 188 -4.78 -3.20 -6.00
C LYS A 188 -3.84 -3.95 -6.93
N ILE A 189 -3.72 -5.26 -6.75
CA ILE A 189 -3.25 -6.20 -7.78
C ILE A 189 -4.44 -7.04 -8.23
N GLY A 190 -4.61 -7.25 -9.54
CA GLY A 190 -5.67 -8.13 -10.04
C GLY A 190 -5.59 -8.45 -11.53
N ASN A 191 -6.39 -9.42 -11.96
CA ASN A 191 -6.49 -9.86 -13.34
C ASN A 191 -7.95 -10.00 -13.82
N ASP A 192 -8.11 -10.23 -15.13
CA ASP A 192 -9.42 -10.23 -15.80
C ASP A 192 -10.32 -11.43 -15.43
N LYS A 193 -9.83 -12.39 -14.62
CA LYS A 193 -10.58 -13.57 -14.13
C LYS A 193 -11.20 -13.34 -12.74
N GLU A 194 -11.46 -12.09 -12.37
CA GLU A 194 -11.90 -11.62 -11.05
C GLU A 194 -10.94 -11.87 -9.87
N ASN A 195 -9.73 -12.43 -10.08
CA ASN A 195 -8.73 -12.53 -9.01
C ASN A 195 -8.19 -11.14 -8.68
N PHE A 196 -8.28 -10.73 -7.41
CA PHE A 196 -7.60 -9.52 -6.94
C PHE A 196 -7.32 -9.55 -5.44
N ILE A 197 -6.32 -8.76 -5.05
CA ILE A 197 -6.12 -8.28 -3.68
C ILE A 197 -6.10 -6.75 -3.78
N SER A 198 -6.98 -6.08 -3.05
CA SER A 198 -6.95 -4.62 -2.88
C SER A 198 -6.98 -4.24 -1.41
N ALA A 199 -6.21 -3.23 -1.04
CA ALA A 199 -6.19 -2.66 0.30
C ALA A 199 -6.34 -1.14 0.23
N SER A 200 -6.92 -0.53 1.25
CA SER A 200 -6.89 0.92 1.43
C SER A 200 -6.71 1.32 2.88
N LEU A 201 -6.10 2.49 3.11
CA LEU A 201 -5.86 3.08 4.42
C LEU A 201 -6.23 4.56 4.36
N GLU A 202 -7.32 4.91 5.03
CA GLU A 202 -7.77 6.29 5.20
C GLU A 202 -7.32 6.84 6.56
N GLY A 203 -6.90 8.10 6.58
CA GLY A 203 -6.52 8.80 7.79
C GLY A 203 -6.48 10.31 7.57
N GLY A 204 -5.77 11.00 8.45
CA GLY A 204 -5.50 12.42 8.29
C GLY A 204 -4.38 12.88 9.22
N ILE A 205 -3.84 14.06 8.91
CA ILE A 205 -2.78 14.69 9.68
C ILE A 205 -3.19 16.14 9.96
N LYS A 206 -3.13 16.55 11.22
CA LYS A 206 -3.45 17.92 11.66
C LYS A 206 -2.41 18.91 11.12
N GLU A 207 -2.81 20.14 10.78
CA GLU A 207 -1.89 21.17 10.25
C GLU A 207 -0.69 21.47 11.16
N GLU A 208 -0.79 21.21 12.47
CA GLU A 208 0.30 21.26 13.43
C GLU A 208 1.52 20.39 13.03
N VAL A 209 1.35 19.36 12.18
CA VAL A 209 2.46 18.58 11.65
C VAL A 209 3.46 19.45 10.88
N PHE A 210 2.99 20.49 10.18
CA PHE A 210 3.88 21.37 9.41
C PHE A 210 4.85 22.12 10.34
N LYS A 211 4.39 22.47 11.55
CA LYS A 211 5.26 23.06 12.58
C LYS A 211 6.33 22.06 13.05
N ALA A 212 5.97 20.79 13.22
CA ALA A 212 6.95 19.75 13.54
C ALA A 212 7.95 19.50 12.40
N LEU A 213 7.50 19.53 11.14
CA LEU A 213 8.40 19.46 9.97
C LEU A 213 9.35 20.66 9.92
N ASP A 214 8.87 21.88 10.18
CA ASP A 214 9.71 23.08 10.24
C ASP A 214 10.72 23.03 11.40
N GLU A 215 10.33 22.54 12.59
CA GLU A 215 11.21 22.34 13.75
C GLU A 215 12.29 21.27 13.53
N LEU A 216 12.07 20.34 12.58
CA LEU A 216 13.04 19.33 12.14
C LEU A 216 13.89 19.78 10.94
N GLU A 217 13.75 21.04 10.51
CA GLU A 217 14.33 21.61 9.29
C GLU A 217 13.96 20.82 8.01
N ILE A 218 12.76 20.25 7.96
CA ILE A 218 12.27 19.48 6.82
C ILE A 218 11.67 20.42 5.77
N LYS A 219 12.36 20.54 4.63
CA LYS A 219 12.06 21.49 3.55
C LYS A 219 11.94 20.80 2.20
N PHE A 220 11.08 21.37 1.35
CA PHE A 220 10.97 20.99 -0.06
C PHE A 220 11.94 21.83 -0.89
N ASP A 221 12.70 21.17 -1.76
CA ASP A 221 13.64 21.78 -2.69
C ASP A 221 12.93 22.05 -4.01
N THR A 222 12.62 23.31 -4.31
CA THR A 222 11.85 23.70 -5.49
C THR A 222 12.62 23.51 -6.80
N ASP A 223 13.94 23.40 -6.74
CA ASP A 223 14.81 23.30 -7.90
C ASP A 223 14.97 21.83 -8.30
N LYS A 224 15.23 20.95 -7.34
CA LYS A 224 15.27 19.48 -7.53
C LYS A 224 13.90 18.79 -7.52
N LEU A 225 12.86 19.43 -6.97
CA LEU A 225 11.50 18.89 -6.76
C LEU A 225 11.41 17.71 -5.77
N ILE A 226 12.22 17.72 -4.71
CA ILE A 226 12.30 16.63 -3.70
C ILE A 226 12.43 17.16 -2.26
N VAL A 227 12.37 16.26 -1.28
CA VAL A 227 12.82 16.54 0.10
C VAL A 227 14.31 16.89 0.08
N ASN A 228 14.74 17.96 0.77
CA ASN A 228 16.17 18.27 0.83
C ASN A 228 16.98 17.18 1.59
N GLU A 229 18.15 16.82 1.06
CA GLU A 229 19.02 15.78 1.63
C GLU A 229 19.39 16.03 3.11
N LYS A 230 19.59 17.30 3.51
CA LYS A 230 19.93 17.65 4.90
C LYS A 230 18.77 17.37 5.85
N SER A 231 17.54 17.61 5.39
CA SER A 231 16.32 17.28 6.14
C SER A 231 16.22 15.77 6.42
N LEU A 232 16.61 14.93 5.46
CA LEU A 232 16.66 13.48 5.64
C LEU A 232 17.75 13.06 6.64
N VAL A 233 18.90 13.73 6.66
CA VAL A 233 19.96 13.49 7.67
C VAL A 233 19.49 13.90 9.06
N ASN A 234 18.89 15.09 9.22
CA ASN A 234 18.35 15.57 10.49
C ASN A 234 17.28 14.62 11.06
N PHE A 235 16.30 14.22 10.23
CA PHE A 235 15.25 13.28 10.62
C PHE A 235 15.80 11.92 11.08
N ASN A 236 16.87 11.42 10.43
CA ASN A 236 17.48 10.14 10.83
C ASN A 236 18.24 10.24 12.17
N ASN A 237 18.84 11.39 12.48
CA ASN A 237 19.67 11.56 13.68
C ASN A 237 18.87 11.56 15.00
N ASP A 238 17.67 12.14 15.01
CA ASP A 238 16.75 12.11 16.17
C ASP A 238 15.40 11.45 15.78
N SER A 239 15.49 10.33 15.08
CA SER A 239 14.33 9.67 14.45
C SER A 239 13.23 9.26 15.43
N SER A 240 13.55 9.00 16.71
CA SER A 240 12.53 8.65 17.71
C SER A 240 11.62 9.82 18.03
N LYS A 241 12.18 11.00 18.38
CA LYS A 241 11.38 12.21 18.64
C LYS A 241 10.68 12.70 17.38
N SER A 242 11.36 12.62 16.23
CA SER A 242 10.83 13.03 14.93
C SER A 242 9.58 12.23 14.55
N ILE A 243 9.61 10.91 14.73
CA ILE A 243 8.46 10.03 14.52
C ILE A 243 7.37 10.30 15.56
N GLU A 244 7.72 10.44 16.85
CA GLU A 244 6.74 10.72 17.91
C GLU A 244 5.97 12.04 17.69
N ALA A 245 6.65 13.08 17.20
CA ALA A 245 6.03 14.36 16.86
C ALA A 245 5.00 14.23 15.72
N ILE A 246 5.31 13.44 14.69
CA ILE A 246 4.39 13.16 13.58
C ILE A 246 3.22 12.30 14.06
N LEU A 247 3.47 11.22 14.81
CA LEU A 247 2.42 10.30 15.31
C LEU A 247 1.40 10.97 16.26
N LYS A 248 1.77 12.11 16.89
CA LYS A 248 0.84 12.93 17.69
C LYS A 248 -0.14 13.76 16.84
N GLN A 249 0.18 14.01 15.58
CA GLN A 249 -0.66 14.77 14.65
C GLN A 249 -1.34 13.90 13.59
N SER A 250 -0.81 12.71 13.33
CA SER A 250 -1.41 11.70 12.44
C SER A 250 -2.48 10.87 13.13
N MET A 251 -3.54 10.55 12.39
CA MET A 251 -4.70 9.76 12.80
C MET A 251 -5.06 8.79 11.66
N VAL A 252 -5.50 7.57 11.98
CA VAL A 252 -6.05 6.62 11.00
C VAL A 252 -7.54 6.45 11.30
N LYS A 253 -8.37 6.45 10.24
CA LYS A 253 -9.83 6.37 10.34
C LYS A 253 -10.34 4.98 9.99
N ASN A 254 -9.92 4.44 8.83
CA ASN A 254 -10.28 3.09 8.43
C ASN A 254 -9.16 2.42 7.61
N PHE A 255 -9.10 1.09 7.72
CA PHE A 255 -8.33 0.22 6.85
C PHE A 255 -9.27 -0.81 6.23
N LYS A 256 -9.10 -1.11 4.93
CA LYS A 256 -9.88 -2.11 4.22
C LYS A 256 -8.98 -3.07 3.45
N LEU A 257 -9.36 -4.34 3.39
CA LEU A 257 -8.68 -5.39 2.63
C LEU A 257 -9.74 -6.29 1.97
N ASP A 258 -9.83 -6.19 0.65
CA ASP A 258 -10.76 -6.96 -0.18
C ASP A 258 -9.97 -7.94 -1.06
N ILE A 259 -10.34 -9.21 -1.01
CA ILE A 259 -9.70 -10.30 -1.75
C ILE A 259 -10.76 -11.13 -2.46
N ASN A 260 -10.61 -11.30 -3.77
CA ASN A 260 -11.31 -12.30 -4.57
C ASN A 260 -10.30 -13.33 -5.10
N LEU A 261 -10.63 -14.62 -4.98
CA LEU A 261 -9.81 -15.72 -5.52
C LEU A 261 -10.68 -16.77 -6.20
N GLN A 262 -10.48 -16.99 -7.50
CA GLN A 262 -11.18 -18.00 -8.29
C GLN A 262 -10.57 -19.38 -8.05
N THR A 263 -11.02 -20.07 -6.99
CA THR A 263 -10.40 -21.31 -6.51
C THR A 263 -10.72 -22.55 -7.34
N LYS A 264 -11.79 -22.51 -8.16
CA LYS A 264 -12.31 -23.69 -8.88
C LYS A 264 -12.52 -24.92 -7.97
N ASP A 265 -12.92 -24.67 -6.73
CA ASP A 265 -13.14 -25.66 -5.66
C ASP A 265 -11.89 -26.49 -5.27
N ALA A 266 -10.68 -26.03 -5.61
CA ALA A 266 -9.43 -26.72 -5.25
C ALA A 266 -9.26 -26.91 -3.73
N PHE A 267 -9.63 -25.90 -2.94
CA PHE A 267 -9.51 -25.94 -1.47
C PHE A 267 -10.68 -26.63 -0.75
N ALA A 268 -11.71 -27.10 -1.45
CA ALA A 268 -12.92 -27.64 -0.82
C ALA A 268 -12.67 -28.76 0.24
N PRO A 269 -11.72 -29.71 0.06
CA PRO A 269 -11.40 -30.70 1.09
C PRO A 269 -10.85 -30.07 2.38
N TYR A 270 -9.94 -29.11 2.24
CA TYR A 270 -9.29 -28.41 3.34
C TYR A 270 -10.26 -27.49 4.09
N ILE A 271 -11.15 -26.81 3.35
CA ILE A 271 -12.25 -26.03 3.92
C ILE A 271 -13.21 -26.90 4.73
N ASN A 272 -13.58 -28.08 4.22
CA ASN A 272 -14.45 -28.99 4.96
C ASN A 272 -13.76 -29.52 6.24
N MET A 273 -12.48 -29.88 6.16
CA MET A 273 -11.69 -30.28 7.33
C MET A 273 -11.56 -29.17 8.38
N ALA A 274 -11.42 -27.91 7.96
CA ALA A 274 -11.37 -26.75 8.84
C ALA A 274 -12.72 -26.51 9.53
N LYS A 275 -13.84 -26.63 8.80
CA LYS A 275 -15.20 -26.53 9.36
C LYS A 275 -15.43 -27.60 10.42
N SER A 276 -15.19 -28.87 10.12
CA SER A 276 -15.35 -29.96 11.08
C SER A 276 -14.41 -29.84 12.30
N SER A 277 -13.19 -29.32 12.11
CA SER A 277 -12.29 -29.02 13.23
C SER A 277 -12.86 -27.94 14.16
N LEU A 278 -13.43 -26.86 13.60
CA LEU A 278 -14.07 -25.80 14.38
C LEU A 278 -15.35 -26.28 15.09
N GLU A 279 -16.16 -27.11 14.42
CA GLU A 279 -17.35 -27.73 15.02
C GLU A 279 -16.96 -28.63 16.21
N VAL A 280 -15.90 -29.44 16.09
CA VAL A 280 -15.39 -30.25 17.20
C VAL A 280 -14.87 -29.38 18.35
N LEU A 281 -14.07 -28.34 18.05
CA LEU A 281 -13.56 -27.40 19.06
C LEU A 281 -14.70 -26.64 19.76
N GLN A 282 -15.74 -26.22 19.04
CA GLN A 282 -16.91 -25.55 19.60
C GLN A 282 -17.69 -26.46 20.55
N ASN A 283 -17.93 -27.72 20.15
CA ASN A 283 -18.65 -28.70 20.98
C ASN A 283 -17.84 -29.20 22.20
N GLN A 284 -16.51 -29.07 22.19
CA GLN A 284 -15.64 -29.45 23.31
C GLN A 284 -15.33 -28.29 24.26
N ASN A 285 -15.62 -27.05 23.90
CA ASN A 285 -15.26 -25.89 24.72
C ASN A 285 -16.33 -25.59 25.80
N THR A 286 -15.86 -25.31 27.01
CA THR A 286 -16.69 -24.89 28.15
C THR A 286 -16.64 -23.37 28.40
N ASN A 287 -15.81 -22.64 27.66
CA ASN A 287 -15.73 -21.18 27.70
C ASN A 287 -16.62 -20.57 26.60
N GLU A 288 -17.58 -19.72 27.00
CA GLU A 288 -18.56 -19.11 26.08
C GLU A 288 -17.93 -18.12 25.09
N GLU A 289 -16.95 -17.30 25.50
CA GLU A 289 -16.25 -16.35 24.61
C GLU A 289 -15.49 -17.08 23.49
N GLN A 290 -14.81 -18.19 23.83
CA GLN A 290 -14.09 -19.01 22.86
C GLN A 290 -15.03 -19.84 21.97
N SER A 291 -16.17 -20.31 22.50
CA SER A 291 -17.21 -20.97 21.70
C SER A 291 -17.84 -19.99 20.69
N LEU A 292 -18.06 -18.73 21.09
CA LEU A 292 -18.49 -17.64 20.22
C LEU A 292 -17.45 -17.34 19.12
N LEU A 293 -16.16 -17.27 19.47
CA LEU A 293 -15.06 -17.12 18.49
C LEU A 293 -15.06 -18.25 17.45
N TYR A 294 -15.20 -19.51 17.86
CA TYR A 294 -15.28 -20.64 16.93
C TYR A 294 -16.53 -20.58 16.05
N SER A 295 -17.69 -20.24 16.63
CA SER A 295 -18.95 -20.08 15.88
C SER A 295 -18.86 -18.97 14.82
N LYS A 296 -18.32 -17.81 15.19
CA LYS A 296 -18.06 -16.67 14.28
C LYS A 296 -17.06 -17.02 13.19
N THR A 297 -16.04 -17.81 13.50
CA THR A 297 -15.04 -18.26 12.52
C THR A 297 -15.63 -19.29 11.55
N LEU A 298 -16.46 -20.21 12.03
CA LEU A 298 -17.20 -21.17 11.21
C LEU A 298 -18.18 -20.46 10.25
N GLU A 299 -18.90 -19.46 10.75
CA GLU A 299 -19.76 -18.58 9.95
C GLU A 299 -18.95 -17.86 8.85
N LEU A 300 -17.82 -17.26 9.21
CA LEU A 300 -16.94 -16.54 8.28
C LEU A 300 -16.36 -17.46 7.19
N ILE A 301 -15.87 -18.65 7.55
CA ILE A 301 -15.35 -19.61 6.57
C ILE A 301 -16.46 -20.05 5.61
N ASN A 302 -17.68 -20.27 6.11
CA ASN A 302 -18.84 -20.54 5.25
C ASN A 302 -19.15 -19.38 4.29
N ASP A 303 -19.11 -18.13 4.74
CA ASP A 303 -19.33 -16.97 3.88
C ASP A 303 -18.25 -16.77 2.81
N ILE A 304 -16.98 -16.98 3.16
CA ILE A 304 -15.85 -16.87 2.22
C ILE A 304 -15.93 -17.99 1.18
N SER A 305 -16.23 -19.23 1.60
CA SER A 305 -16.11 -20.43 0.77
C SER A 305 -17.40 -20.86 0.06
N LYS A 306 -18.48 -20.07 0.09
CA LYS A 306 -19.82 -20.48 -0.40
C LYS A 306 -19.93 -20.67 -1.92
N ASN A 307 -18.96 -20.17 -2.67
CA ASN A 307 -18.86 -20.26 -4.13
C ASN A 307 -17.41 -20.64 -4.51
N PRO A 308 -17.14 -21.13 -5.74
CA PRO A 308 -15.77 -21.38 -6.20
C PRO A 308 -14.90 -20.11 -6.21
N LEU A 309 -15.52 -18.94 -6.42
CA LEU A 309 -14.91 -17.63 -6.24
C LEU A 309 -15.00 -17.22 -4.77
N TYR A 310 -13.91 -17.39 -4.03
CA TYR A 310 -13.82 -17.04 -2.61
C TYR A 310 -13.72 -15.53 -2.47
N LYS A 311 -14.45 -14.96 -1.50
CA LYS A 311 -14.49 -13.50 -1.26
C LYS A 311 -14.29 -13.16 0.21
N LEU A 312 -13.30 -12.31 0.50
CA LEU A 312 -13.03 -11.70 1.80
C LEU A 312 -13.12 -10.18 1.63
N ASN A 313 -13.88 -9.50 2.48
CA ASN A 313 -14.00 -8.05 2.51
C ASN A 313 -13.86 -7.63 3.97
N LEU A 314 -12.66 -7.24 4.38
CA LEU A 314 -12.33 -6.80 5.74
C LEU A 314 -12.36 -5.28 5.81
N ALA A 315 -13.04 -4.73 6.81
CA ALA A 315 -12.95 -3.33 7.22
C ALA A 315 -12.62 -3.24 8.71
N LEU A 316 -11.61 -2.43 9.04
CA LEU A 316 -11.27 -2.00 10.39
C LEU A 316 -11.57 -0.50 10.47
N ASP A 317 -12.49 -0.11 11.34
CA ASP A 317 -12.73 1.30 11.67
C ASP A 317 -12.05 1.61 13.01
N PHE A 318 -11.36 2.74 13.07
CA PHE A 318 -10.54 3.16 14.21
C PHE A 318 -11.13 4.40 14.86
N LYS A 319 -10.88 4.55 16.16
CA LYS A 319 -11.30 5.75 16.91
C LYS A 319 -10.55 6.98 16.40
N ASP A 320 -11.19 8.15 16.49
CA ASP A 320 -10.56 9.44 16.15
C ASP A 320 -9.56 9.85 17.25
N ILE A 321 -8.39 9.21 17.23
CA ILE A 321 -7.28 9.40 18.19
C ILE A 321 -5.94 9.52 17.47
N PRO A 322 -4.95 10.24 18.05
CA PRO A 322 -3.58 10.25 17.55
C PRO A 322 -2.95 8.86 17.50
N LEU A 323 -2.18 8.57 16.44
CA LEU A 323 -1.44 7.30 16.31
C LEU A 323 -0.46 7.05 17.46
N SER A 324 0.01 8.10 18.15
CA SER A 324 0.84 7.96 19.35
C SER A 324 0.15 7.22 20.50
N GLU A 325 -1.19 7.25 20.58
CA GLU A 325 -1.95 6.64 21.69
C GLU A 325 -2.21 5.13 21.51
N PHE A 326 -2.03 4.59 20.30
CA PHE A 326 -2.22 3.17 20.00
C PHE A 326 -1.29 2.25 20.82
N ASN A 327 -0.09 2.71 21.19
CA ASN A 327 0.81 1.96 22.07
C ASN A 327 0.22 1.71 23.47
N THR A 328 -0.66 2.61 23.94
CA THR A 328 -1.34 2.51 25.23
C THR A 328 -2.70 1.82 25.11
N LEU A 329 -3.48 2.16 24.08
CA LEU A 329 -4.85 1.67 23.89
C LEU A 329 -4.94 0.29 23.22
N LYS A 330 -3.93 -0.12 22.44
CA LYS A 330 -3.86 -1.41 21.74
C LYS A 330 -5.16 -1.72 20.96
N GLU A 331 -5.79 -2.88 21.19
CA GLU A 331 -7.05 -3.26 20.56
C GLU A 331 -8.20 -2.27 20.87
N SER A 332 -8.13 -1.55 21.99
CA SER A 332 -9.14 -0.53 22.35
C SER A 332 -9.02 0.77 21.53
N GLY A 333 -8.01 0.90 20.65
CA GLY A 333 -7.94 1.95 19.62
C GLY A 333 -8.73 1.61 18.35
N VAL A 334 -9.06 0.33 18.13
CA VAL A 334 -10.03 -0.08 17.11
C VAL A 334 -11.44 0.24 17.63
N GLU A 335 -12.29 0.78 16.77
CA GLU A 335 -13.70 1.00 17.08
C GLU A 335 -14.57 -0.17 16.59
N LYS A 336 -14.28 -0.67 15.38
CA LYS A 336 -15.07 -1.71 14.73
C LYS A 336 -14.25 -2.66 13.87
N ILE A 337 -14.65 -3.93 13.83
CA ILE A 337 -14.21 -4.90 12.82
C ILE A 337 -15.41 -5.47 12.09
N THR A 338 -15.46 -5.27 10.78
CA THR A 338 -16.46 -5.86 9.89
C THR A 338 -15.77 -6.81 8.90
N ILE A 339 -16.29 -8.03 8.73
CA ILE A 339 -15.78 -8.99 7.73
C ILE A 339 -16.96 -9.55 6.94
N ASN A 340 -16.91 -9.46 5.60
CA ASN A 340 -18.00 -9.84 4.69
C ASN A 340 -19.36 -9.21 5.07
N GLY A 341 -19.35 -8.01 5.66
CA GLY A 341 -20.54 -7.27 6.10
C GLY A 341 -21.08 -7.67 7.49
N LYS A 342 -20.44 -8.61 8.19
CA LYS A 342 -20.81 -9.04 9.55
C LYS A 342 -19.86 -8.44 10.58
N ASP A 343 -20.35 -8.20 11.79
CA ASP A 343 -19.58 -7.60 12.88
C ASP A 343 -18.80 -8.66 13.68
N PHE A 344 -17.54 -8.38 13.99
CA PHE A 344 -16.60 -9.21 14.76
C PHE A 344 -15.93 -8.42 15.92
N SER A 345 -16.39 -7.20 16.21
CA SER A 345 -15.77 -6.32 17.21
C SER A 345 -15.75 -6.95 18.61
N ASP A 346 -16.83 -7.65 18.98
CA ASP A 346 -16.98 -8.31 20.29
C ASP A 346 -15.89 -9.37 20.57
N ILE A 347 -15.36 -10.04 19.53
CA ILE A 347 -14.37 -11.12 19.68
C ILE A 347 -12.91 -10.65 19.48
N LEU A 348 -12.69 -9.38 19.08
CA LEU A 348 -11.34 -8.83 18.87
C LEU A 348 -10.46 -8.97 20.12
N LYS A 349 -11.03 -8.71 21.30
CA LYS A 349 -10.34 -8.83 22.59
C LYS A 349 -9.85 -10.27 22.83
N THR A 350 -10.70 -11.27 22.59
CA THR A 350 -10.38 -12.69 22.72
C THR A 350 -9.29 -13.10 21.72
N ILE A 351 -9.35 -12.60 20.48
CA ILE A 351 -8.33 -12.83 19.45
C ILE A 351 -6.96 -12.25 19.88
N ASN A 352 -6.92 -11.02 20.40
CA ASN A 352 -5.65 -10.39 20.83
C ASN A 352 -5.06 -11.04 22.10
N GLN A 353 -5.90 -11.56 22.99
CA GLN A 353 -5.43 -12.33 24.15
C GLN A 353 -4.79 -13.66 23.71
N LEU A 354 -5.41 -14.39 22.78
CA LEU A 354 -4.89 -15.65 22.26
C LEU A 354 -3.58 -15.48 21.47
N SER A 355 -3.45 -14.42 20.66
CA SER A 355 -2.21 -14.15 19.92
C SER A 355 -1.04 -13.80 20.86
N GLN A 356 -1.30 -13.03 21.93
CA GLN A 356 -0.28 -12.71 22.93
C GLN A 356 0.18 -13.94 23.73
N ILE A 357 -0.72 -14.87 24.06
CA ILE A 357 -0.35 -16.15 24.69
C ILE A 357 0.55 -16.97 23.74
N GLY A 358 0.21 -17.06 22.44
CA GLY A 358 1.02 -17.76 21.45
C GLY A 358 2.42 -17.18 21.26
N MET A 359 2.60 -15.87 21.44
CA MET A 359 3.90 -15.18 21.35
C MET A 359 4.70 -15.19 22.67
N MET A 360 4.18 -15.79 23.75
CA MET A 360 4.87 -15.93 25.04
C MET A 360 5.38 -17.35 25.33
N VAL A 361 5.19 -18.29 24.40
CA VAL A 361 5.80 -19.63 24.46
C VAL A 361 7.21 -19.55 23.82
N PRO A 362 8.30 -19.89 24.53
CA PRO A 362 9.67 -19.86 24.00
C PRO A 362 9.98 -20.93 22.94
#